data_AF-A0A6L9ZSI9-F1
#
_entry.id   AF-A0A6L9ZSI9-F1
#
_cell.length_a   1.000
_cell.length_b   1.000
_cell.length_c   1.000
_cell.angle_alpha   90.00
_cell.angle_beta   90.00
_cell.angle_gamma   90.00
#
_symmetry.space_group_name_H-M   'P 1'
#
loop_
_entity.id
_entity.type
_entity.pdbx_description
1 polymer ?
#
loop_
_entity_poly.entity_id
_entity_poly.type
_entity_poly.pdbx_seq_one_letter_code
_entity_poly.pdbx_strand_id
1 'polypeptide(L)'
;MVYSLKNLQKYKFPQIVLLVFLLIVLIVGTVPGYVSGKWSWENTAKITNLKILKQVRKNGLTIPDWTTTSHREITIADRKWLFQEINNENKSVILLVLTQNGPKDKPQVEWMDINGFHRWKTDSYNRVSFTSEMPDEDSITDSRKQNISDVEARFLRGWTNKQTYAVMQWYAWPGGGSPEPGDWFWTDRLAMVSRNRVPWVAVNILFPIEPLGDIDPYLPQLKSIGQKIQASLAKEAFK
;
A
#
# COMPACT_ATOMS: atom_id res chain seq x y z
N MET A 1 -61.13 -1.54 36.18
CA MET A 1 -59.89 -2.32 36.12
C MET A 1 -58.89 -1.53 35.29
N VAL A 2 -58.17 -0.59 35.92
CA VAL A 2 -57.21 0.31 35.23
C VAL A 2 -55.82 -0.26 35.45
N TYR A 3 -55.30 -0.98 34.44
CA TYR A 3 -53.95 -1.53 34.51
C TYR A 3 -52.92 -0.41 34.33
N SER A 4 -52.12 -0.24 35.38
CA SER A 4 -51.03 0.71 35.53
C SER A 4 -49.97 0.55 34.43
N LEU A 5 -49.83 1.58 33.60
CA LEU A 5 -48.86 1.70 32.51
C LEU A 5 -47.45 2.15 32.97
N LYS A 6 -47.14 2.08 34.27
CA LYS A 6 -45.97 2.77 34.84
C LYS A 6 -44.64 1.99 34.88
N ASN A 7 -44.61 0.70 34.55
CA ASN A 7 -43.40 -0.12 34.76
C ASN A 7 -42.69 -0.66 33.50
N LEU A 8 -43.04 -0.19 32.30
CA LEU A 8 -42.32 -0.53 31.06
C LEU A 8 -41.24 0.49 30.65
N GLN A 9 -41.08 1.56 31.42
CA GLN A 9 -40.45 2.79 30.94
C GLN A 9 -38.92 2.82 31.03
N LYS A 10 -38.28 1.99 31.87
CA LYS A 10 -36.82 2.04 32.08
C LYS A 10 -35.99 1.15 31.14
N TYR A 11 -36.54 0.03 30.65
CA TYR A 11 -35.82 -0.87 29.72
C TYR A 11 -36.21 -0.67 28.24
N LYS A 12 -37.34 -0.02 27.97
CA LYS A 12 -37.79 0.28 26.60
C LYS A 12 -37.27 1.61 26.03
N PHE A 13 -36.85 2.56 26.87
CA PHE A 13 -36.32 3.83 26.39
C PHE A 13 -35.05 3.67 25.52
N PRO A 14 -33.98 2.96 25.96
CA PRO A 14 -32.81 2.76 25.09
C PRO A 14 -33.14 1.94 23.84
N GLN A 15 -34.10 1.01 23.93
CA GLN A 15 -34.57 0.23 22.78
C GLN A 15 -35.33 1.10 21.76
N ILE A 16 -36.16 2.04 22.23
CA ILE A 16 -36.87 3.00 21.38
C ILE A 16 -35.87 3.97 20.75
N VAL A 17 -34.90 4.48 21.52
CA VAL A 17 -33.85 5.36 20.99
C VAL A 17 -33.01 4.63 19.95
N LEU A 18 -32.60 3.38 20.21
CA LEU A 18 -31.88 2.55 19.25
C LEU A 18 -32.71 2.29 18.00
N LEU A 19 -34.00 1.97 18.15
CA LEU A 19 -34.89 1.70 17.03
C LEU A 19 -35.10 2.94 16.17
N VAL A 20 -35.30 4.11 16.78
CA VAL A 20 -35.40 5.39 16.06
C VAL A 20 -34.08 5.73 15.37
N PHE A 21 -32.94 5.56 16.05
CA PHE A 21 -31.63 5.78 15.45
C PHE A 21 -31.40 4.86 14.23
N LEU A 22 -31.73 3.58 14.36
CA LEU A 22 -31.59 2.59 13.28
C LEU A 22 -32.54 2.89 12.12
N LEU A 23 -33.76 3.37 12.41
CA LEU A 23 -34.72 3.84 11.41
C LEU A 23 -34.19 5.06 10.65
N ILE A 24 -33.58 6.03 11.35
CA ILE A 24 -32.95 7.20 10.73
C ILE A 24 -31.80 6.77 9.83
N VAL A 25 -30.93 5.87 10.29
CA VAL A 25 -29.82 5.33 9.49
C VAL A 25 -30.35 4.61 8.24
N LEU A 26 -31.43 3.84 8.37
CA LEU A 26 -32.06 3.15 7.24
C LEU A 26 -32.60 4.17 6.23
N ILE A 27 -33.43 5.13 6.67
CA ILE A 27 -34.06 6.13 5.80
C ILE A 27 -33.01 6.97 5.08
N VAL A 28 -32.02 7.48 5.81
CA VAL A 28 -30.94 8.32 5.25
C VAL A 28 -30.02 7.49 4.34
N GLY A 29 -29.79 6.21 4.67
CA GLY A 29 -28.91 5.32 3.91
C GLY A 29 -29.55 4.75 2.63
N THR A 30 -30.86 4.51 2.61
CA THR A 30 -31.51 3.78 1.50
C THR A 30 -32.37 4.67 0.59
N VAL A 31 -33.06 5.68 1.13
CA VAL A 31 -34.03 6.49 0.36
C VAL A 31 -33.37 7.27 -0.79
N PRO A 32 -32.18 7.90 -0.63
CA PRO A 32 -31.55 8.61 -1.74
C PRO A 32 -31.21 7.68 -2.91
N GLY A 33 -30.77 6.44 -2.63
CA GLY A 33 -30.43 5.47 -3.65
C GLY A 33 -31.64 4.94 -4.41
N TYR A 34 -32.76 4.71 -3.70
CA TYR A 34 -34.01 4.25 -4.32
C TYR A 34 -34.68 5.32 -5.20
N VAL A 35 -34.65 6.59 -4.79
CA VAL A 35 -35.29 7.68 -5.52
C VAL A 35 -34.44 8.20 -6.68
N SER A 36 -33.11 8.31 -6.48
CA SER A 36 -32.22 8.86 -7.51
C SER A 36 -31.68 7.82 -8.50
N GLY A 37 -31.88 6.52 -8.22
CA GLY A 37 -31.31 5.42 -8.99
C GLY A 37 -29.77 5.36 -9.00
N LYS A 38 -29.11 6.25 -8.24
CA LYS A 38 -27.66 6.35 -8.14
C LYS A 38 -27.28 6.03 -6.71
N TRP A 39 -26.84 4.81 -6.48
CA TRP A 39 -26.33 4.43 -5.17
C TRP A 39 -25.02 5.19 -4.91
N SER A 40 -24.93 5.88 -3.77
CA SER A 40 -23.72 6.61 -3.39
C SER A 40 -22.48 5.71 -3.28
N TRP A 41 -22.65 4.40 -3.06
CA TRP A 41 -21.59 3.40 -3.07
C TRP A 41 -21.22 2.86 -4.46
N GLU A 42 -22.02 3.12 -5.49
CA GLU A 42 -21.76 2.65 -6.86
C GLU A 42 -20.74 3.55 -7.57
N ASN A 43 -20.71 4.83 -7.20
CA ASN A 43 -19.78 5.80 -7.75
C ASN A 43 -18.41 5.67 -7.06
N THR A 44 -17.60 4.72 -7.52
CA THR A 44 -16.24 4.56 -7.00
C THR A 44 -15.45 5.84 -7.27
N ALA A 45 -14.99 6.50 -6.21
CA ALA A 45 -14.07 7.62 -6.29
C ALA A 45 -12.91 7.29 -7.25
N LYS A 46 -12.55 8.27 -8.09
CA LYS A 46 -11.55 8.07 -9.14
C LYS A 46 -10.16 8.04 -8.51
N ILE A 47 -9.29 7.22 -9.11
CA ILE A 47 -7.86 7.25 -8.83
C ILE A 47 -7.23 8.05 -9.96
N THR A 48 -6.74 9.24 -9.62
CA THR A 48 -6.14 10.21 -10.55
C THR A 48 -4.89 9.65 -11.25
N ASN A 49 -4.17 8.76 -10.58
CA ASN A 49 -2.80 8.38 -10.94
C ASN A 49 -2.70 7.08 -11.75
N LEU A 50 -3.81 6.41 -12.10
CA LEU A 50 -3.78 5.10 -12.74
C LEU A 50 -3.03 5.08 -14.08
N LYS A 51 -3.10 6.16 -14.86
CA LYS A 51 -2.38 6.26 -16.13
C LYS A 51 -0.87 6.27 -15.89
N ILE A 52 -0.43 7.03 -14.90
CA ILE A 52 0.96 7.19 -14.50
C ILE A 52 1.50 5.87 -13.92
N LEU A 53 0.73 5.22 -13.03
CA LEU A 53 1.07 3.90 -12.46
C LEU A 53 1.26 2.82 -13.55
N LYS A 54 0.46 2.87 -14.62
CA LYS A 54 0.64 1.99 -15.78
C LYS A 54 1.89 2.33 -16.60
N GLN A 55 2.30 3.59 -16.64
CA GLN A 55 3.53 4.01 -17.31
C GLN A 55 4.76 3.57 -16.52
N VAL A 56 4.77 3.73 -15.19
CA VAL A 56 5.85 3.24 -14.31
C VAL A 56 6.07 1.74 -14.51
N ARG A 57 4.98 0.95 -14.58
CA ARG A 57 5.10 -0.50 -14.86
C ARG A 57 5.77 -0.81 -16.21
N LYS A 58 5.54 0.03 -17.23
CA LYS A 58 6.06 -0.20 -18.58
C LYS A 58 7.49 0.32 -18.76
N ASN A 59 7.78 1.47 -18.18
CA ASN A 59 9.02 2.22 -18.45
C ASN A 59 10.10 1.99 -17.39
N GLY A 60 9.74 1.39 -16.25
CA GLY A 60 10.61 1.31 -15.09
C GLY A 60 10.45 2.49 -14.13
N LEU A 61 11.18 2.42 -13.02
CA LEU A 61 11.28 3.47 -12.01
C LEU A 61 12.71 4.02 -12.00
N THR A 62 12.87 5.35 -12.03
CA THR A 62 14.21 5.96 -11.93
C THR A 62 14.59 6.09 -10.46
N ILE A 63 15.74 5.52 -10.06
CA ILE A 63 16.19 5.53 -8.66
C ILE A 63 17.51 6.32 -8.56
N PRO A 64 17.59 7.36 -7.72
CA PRO A 64 18.81 8.17 -7.56
C PRO A 64 20.04 7.34 -7.17
N ASP A 65 21.16 7.59 -7.84
CA ASP A 65 22.44 6.88 -7.68
C ASP A 65 22.40 5.39 -8.05
N TRP A 66 21.37 4.93 -8.77
CA TRP A 66 21.27 3.58 -9.27
C TRP A 66 21.03 3.59 -10.78
N THR A 67 21.80 2.78 -11.50
CA THR A 67 21.66 2.62 -12.95
C THR A 67 20.77 1.43 -13.26
N THR A 68 19.74 1.67 -14.06
CA THR A 68 18.85 0.59 -14.51
C THR A 68 19.52 -0.17 -15.64
N THR A 69 19.86 -1.44 -15.40
CA THR A 69 20.53 -2.30 -16.39
C THR A 69 19.52 -2.95 -17.30
N SER A 70 18.41 -3.44 -16.74
CA SER A 70 17.32 -4.03 -17.50
C SER A 70 16.00 -3.78 -16.80
N HIS A 71 14.92 -3.66 -17.57
CA HIS A 71 13.57 -3.73 -17.05
C HIS A 71 12.66 -4.47 -18.03
N ARG A 72 11.66 -5.18 -17.50
CA ARG A 72 10.64 -5.88 -18.29
C ARG A 72 9.39 -6.11 -17.47
N GLU A 73 8.27 -6.32 -18.16
CA GLU A 73 7.04 -6.79 -17.52
C GLU A 73 7.09 -8.32 -17.38
N ILE A 74 6.85 -8.84 -16.18
CA ILE A 74 6.69 -10.27 -15.91
C ILE A 74 5.30 -10.53 -15.32
N THR A 75 4.80 -11.75 -15.45
CA THR A 75 3.50 -12.14 -14.86
C THR A 75 3.72 -13.04 -13.66
N ILE A 76 3.16 -12.67 -12.51
CA ILE A 76 3.16 -13.44 -11.27
C ILE A 76 1.71 -13.50 -10.77
N ALA A 77 1.17 -14.70 -10.58
CA ALA A 77 -0.22 -14.94 -10.14
C ALA A 77 -1.25 -14.06 -10.88
N ASP A 78 -1.21 -14.11 -12.22
CA ASP A 78 -2.09 -13.34 -13.13
C ASP A 78 -1.98 -11.81 -13.04
N ARG A 79 -0.98 -11.30 -12.30
CA ARG A 79 -0.69 -9.87 -12.21
C ARG A 79 0.60 -9.52 -12.94
N LYS A 80 0.59 -8.37 -13.60
CA LYS A 80 1.73 -7.83 -14.33
C LYS A 80 2.61 -7.03 -13.37
N TRP A 81 3.81 -7.53 -13.14
CA TRP A 81 4.84 -6.90 -12.33
C TRP A 81 5.91 -6.28 -13.23
N LEU A 82 6.44 -5.14 -12.82
CA LEU A 82 7.70 -4.62 -13.31
C LEU A 82 8.83 -5.39 -12.64
N PHE A 83 9.67 -6.03 -13.44
CA PHE A 83 10.97 -6.58 -13.04
C PHE A 83 12.03 -5.59 -13.49
N GLN A 84 12.87 -5.12 -12.58
CA GLN A 84 13.94 -4.18 -12.87
C GLN A 84 15.22 -4.59 -12.16
N GLU A 85 16.33 -4.68 -12.90
CA GLU A 85 17.67 -4.87 -12.34
C GLU A 85 18.35 -3.51 -12.26
N ILE A 86 18.74 -3.15 -11.04
CA ILE A 86 19.45 -1.92 -10.75
C ILE A 86 20.84 -2.23 -10.21
N ASN A 87 21.82 -1.47 -10.69
CA ASN A 87 23.22 -1.61 -10.30
C ASN A 87 23.76 -0.29 -9.76
N ASN A 88 24.55 -0.39 -8.70
CA ASN A 88 25.37 0.70 -8.18
C ASN A 88 26.76 0.13 -7.86
N GLU A 89 27.76 0.66 -8.55
CA GLU A 89 29.15 0.18 -8.50
C GLU A 89 29.24 -1.34 -8.70
N ASN A 90 29.43 -2.10 -7.61
CA ASN A 90 29.59 -3.55 -7.61
C ASN A 90 28.37 -4.31 -7.04
N LYS A 91 27.26 -3.62 -6.78
CA LYS A 91 26.08 -4.20 -6.14
C LYS A 91 24.93 -4.26 -7.12
N SER A 92 24.40 -5.46 -7.30
CA SER A 92 23.22 -5.72 -8.14
C SER A 92 22.02 -6.03 -7.30
N VAL A 93 20.89 -5.39 -7.60
CA VAL A 93 19.65 -5.53 -6.86
C VAL A 93 18.52 -5.76 -7.85
N ILE A 94 17.65 -6.71 -7.53
CA ILE A 94 16.45 -6.96 -8.32
C ILE A 94 15.29 -6.28 -7.61
N LEU A 95 14.57 -5.46 -8.35
CA LEU A 95 13.39 -4.75 -7.92
C LEU A 95 12.16 -5.32 -8.63
N LEU A 96 11.19 -5.76 -7.84
CA LEU A 96 9.87 -6.16 -8.30
C LEU A 96 8.85 -5.12 -7.83
N VAL A 97 8.09 -4.56 -8.78
CA VAL A 97 7.08 -3.54 -8.50
C VAL A 97 5.75 -3.95 -9.11
N LEU A 98 4.69 -3.98 -8.29
CA LEU A 98 3.33 -4.15 -8.76
C LEU A 98 2.58 -2.84 -8.61
N THR A 99 2.18 -2.26 -9.73
CA THR A 99 1.36 -1.04 -9.72
C THR A 99 -0.12 -1.37 -9.86
N GLN A 100 -0.95 -0.55 -9.22
CA GLN A 100 -2.39 -0.65 -9.32
C GLN A 100 -2.88 -0.54 -10.77
N ASN A 101 -3.66 -1.53 -11.23
CA ASN A 101 -4.07 -1.64 -12.62
C ASN A 101 -5.46 -1.05 -12.91
N GLY A 102 -6.31 -0.89 -11.88
CA GLY A 102 -7.67 -0.40 -12.03
C GLY A 102 -8.24 0.24 -10.75
N PRO A 103 -9.40 0.89 -10.84
CA PRO A 103 -9.99 1.66 -9.73
C PRO A 103 -10.47 0.80 -8.54
N LYS A 104 -10.67 -0.50 -8.76
CA LYS A 104 -11.08 -1.48 -7.74
C LYS A 104 -9.93 -2.38 -7.29
N ASP A 105 -8.75 -2.22 -7.88
CA ASP A 105 -7.58 -3.03 -7.59
C ASP A 105 -7.01 -2.64 -6.21
N LYS A 106 -6.72 -3.62 -5.37
CA LYS A 106 -6.33 -3.45 -3.97
C LYS A 106 -5.20 -4.41 -3.60
N PRO A 107 -4.36 -4.08 -2.60
CA PRO A 107 -3.41 -5.04 -2.04
C PRO A 107 -4.15 -6.28 -1.53
N GLN A 108 -3.58 -7.46 -1.76
CA GLN A 108 -4.14 -8.74 -1.36
C GLN A 108 -3.06 -9.65 -0.77
N VAL A 109 -2.50 -10.53 -1.60
CA VAL A 109 -1.63 -11.65 -1.20
C VAL A 109 -0.33 -11.67 -1.99
N GLU A 110 0.09 -10.53 -2.53
CA GLU A 110 1.24 -10.40 -3.43
C GLU A 110 2.50 -11.04 -2.85
N TRP A 111 2.67 -10.91 -1.55
CA TRP A 111 3.69 -11.54 -0.73
C TRP A 111 3.73 -13.07 -0.81
N MET A 112 2.57 -13.72 -0.80
CA MET A 112 2.46 -15.16 -0.98
C MET A 112 2.73 -15.53 -2.44
N ASP A 113 2.28 -14.71 -3.39
CA ASP A 113 2.49 -14.94 -4.82
C ASP A 113 3.97 -14.89 -5.19
N ILE A 114 4.74 -13.94 -4.61
CA ILE A 114 6.20 -13.84 -4.75
C ILE A 114 6.87 -15.09 -4.20
N ASN A 115 6.41 -15.59 -3.04
CA ASN A 115 6.94 -16.83 -2.48
C ASN A 115 6.70 -18.03 -3.40
N GLY A 116 5.48 -18.15 -3.93
CA GLY A 116 5.11 -19.20 -4.89
C GLY A 116 5.88 -19.10 -6.20
N PHE A 117 6.13 -17.89 -6.70
CA PHE A 117 6.88 -17.62 -7.93
C PHE A 117 8.35 -18.05 -7.82
N HIS A 118 9.04 -17.64 -6.75
CA HIS A 118 10.43 -18.00 -6.54
C HIS A 118 10.62 -19.45 -6.07
N ARG A 119 9.56 -20.10 -5.56
CA ARG A 119 9.59 -21.43 -4.94
C ARG A 119 10.71 -21.54 -3.88
N TRP A 120 10.96 -20.44 -3.20
CA TRP A 120 12.01 -20.34 -2.20
C TRP A 120 11.49 -20.73 -0.81
N LYS A 121 12.42 -20.93 0.11
CA LYS A 121 12.11 -20.96 1.54
C LYS A 121 12.40 -19.59 2.13
N THR A 122 11.62 -19.20 3.13
CA THR A 122 11.78 -17.94 3.85
C THR A 122 11.97 -18.21 5.33
N ASP A 123 12.67 -17.30 6.00
CA ASP A 123 12.79 -17.30 7.45
C ASP A 123 11.67 -16.47 8.10
N SER A 124 11.69 -16.33 9.42
CA SER A 124 10.92 -15.28 10.11
C SER A 124 11.29 -13.91 9.57
N TYR A 125 10.31 -13.00 9.54
CA TYR A 125 10.54 -11.63 9.12
C TYR A 125 10.62 -10.69 10.32
N ASN A 126 11.45 -9.66 10.18
CA ASN A 126 11.53 -8.52 11.08
C ASN A 126 10.76 -7.35 10.46
N ARG A 127 10.12 -6.52 11.29
CA ARG A 127 9.53 -5.27 10.86
C ARG A 127 10.56 -4.16 11.01
N VAL A 128 10.74 -3.38 9.96
CA VAL A 128 11.73 -2.31 9.92
C VAL A 128 11.09 -1.04 9.40
N SER A 129 11.22 0.02 10.18
CA SER A 129 10.74 1.34 9.77
C SER A 129 11.87 2.17 9.19
N PHE A 130 11.54 2.96 8.18
CA PHE A 130 12.40 3.98 7.64
C PHE A 130 11.57 5.17 7.18
N THR A 131 12.23 6.30 7.12
CA THR A 131 11.60 7.58 6.85
C THR A 131 12.05 8.09 5.49
N SER A 132 11.11 8.50 4.64
CA SER A 132 11.42 9.14 3.36
C SER A 132 11.01 10.61 3.39
N GLU A 133 11.92 11.47 2.95
CA GLU A 133 11.60 12.86 2.63
C GLU A 133 10.76 12.87 1.34
N MET A 134 9.62 13.53 1.37
CA MET A 134 8.88 13.84 0.14
C MET A 134 9.44 15.12 -0.48
N PRO A 135 9.55 15.19 -1.82
CA PRO A 135 9.87 16.44 -2.48
C PRO A 135 8.75 17.46 -2.21
N ASP A 136 9.11 18.62 -1.69
CA ASP A 136 8.17 19.73 -1.46
C ASP A 136 7.58 20.19 -2.80
N GLU A 137 6.24 20.27 -2.85
CA GLU A 137 5.53 20.94 -3.94
C GLU A 137 5.47 22.44 -3.59
N ASP A 138 6.08 23.26 -4.44
CA ASP A 138 6.17 24.74 -4.40
C ASP A 138 5.19 25.43 -3.42
N SER A 139 5.63 25.61 -2.18
CA SER A 139 4.90 26.37 -1.16
C SER A 139 5.82 27.46 -0.62
N ILE A 140 5.82 28.61 -1.30
CA ILE A 140 6.34 29.86 -0.76
C ILE A 140 5.39 30.30 0.36
N THR A 141 5.51 29.73 1.57
CA THR A 141 5.21 30.37 2.86
C THR A 141 5.35 29.35 4.01
N ASP A 142 6.08 29.77 5.04
CA ASP A 142 6.20 29.19 6.39
C ASP A 142 6.87 27.83 6.60
N SER A 143 8.04 27.92 7.22
CA SER A 143 8.82 26.83 7.81
C SER A 143 8.03 26.08 8.89
N ARG A 144 7.48 24.90 8.57
CA ARG A 144 7.35 23.69 9.44
C ARG A 144 6.24 22.75 8.93
N LYS A 145 6.58 21.86 8.01
CA LYS A 145 6.04 20.49 7.86
C LYS A 145 6.82 19.82 6.73
N GLN A 146 8.03 19.33 7.05
CA GLN A 146 8.62 18.30 6.20
C GLN A 146 7.59 17.18 6.11
N ASN A 147 7.12 16.86 4.92
CA ASN A 147 6.19 15.75 4.70
C ASN A 147 6.98 14.44 4.83
N ILE A 148 7.22 14.07 6.07
CA ILE A 148 7.92 12.87 6.47
C ILE A 148 6.98 11.69 6.24
N SER A 149 7.32 10.81 5.30
CA SER A 149 6.60 9.55 5.10
C SER A 149 7.21 8.47 5.98
N ASP A 150 6.46 7.99 6.96
CA ASP A 150 6.84 6.80 7.73
C ASP A 150 6.48 5.54 6.92
N VAL A 151 7.47 4.68 6.73
CA VAL A 151 7.32 3.45 5.95
C VAL A 151 7.75 2.29 6.82
N GLU A 152 6.82 1.39 7.08
CA GLU A 152 7.11 0.08 7.63
C GLU A 152 7.32 -0.90 6.47
N ALA A 153 8.35 -1.73 6.57
CA ALA A 153 8.61 -2.82 5.65
C ALA A 153 8.89 -4.10 6.43
N ARG A 154 8.56 -5.24 5.82
CA ARG A 154 9.03 -6.53 6.31
C ARG A 154 10.39 -6.84 5.69
N PHE A 155 11.29 -7.33 6.52
CA PHE A 155 12.66 -7.67 6.19
C PHE A 155 12.90 -9.13 6.52
N LEU A 156 13.30 -9.92 5.53
CA LEU A 156 13.42 -11.38 5.69
C LEU A 156 14.53 -11.96 4.82
N ARG A 157 14.93 -13.17 5.17
CA ARG A 157 15.80 -14.00 4.34
C ARG A 157 14.95 -14.92 3.45
N GLY A 158 15.23 -14.92 2.16
CA GLY A 158 14.63 -15.85 1.19
C GLY A 158 15.73 -16.60 0.43
N TRP A 159 15.63 -17.93 0.31
CA TRP A 159 16.66 -18.72 -0.37
C TRP A 159 16.11 -19.81 -1.27
N THR A 160 16.80 -19.98 -2.39
CA THR A 160 16.63 -21.11 -3.32
C THR A 160 17.82 -22.05 -3.19
N ASN A 161 17.82 -23.14 -3.95
CA ASN A 161 18.98 -24.04 -4.01
C ASN A 161 20.23 -23.39 -4.64
N LYS A 162 20.09 -22.22 -5.26
CA LYS A 162 21.18 -21.54 -6.00
C LYS A 162 21.64 -20.24 -5.36
N GLN A 163 20.74 -19.52 -4.69
CA GLN A 163 21.00 -18.15 -4.23
C GLN A 163 20.20 -17.84 -2.97
N THR A 164 20.83 -17.09 -2.06
CA THR A 164 20.19 -16.48 -0.88
C THR A 164 20.00 -14.99 -1.11
N TYR A 165 18.89 -14.45 -0.63
CA TYR A 165 18.52 -13.04 -0.76
C TYR A 165 18.15 -12.46 0.61
N ALA A 166 18.60 -11.23 0.85
CA ALA A 166 17.99 -10.32 1.80
C ALA A 166 16.84 -9.59 1.10
N VAL A 167 15.64 -9.72 1.65
CA VAL A 167 14.40 -9.33 0.99
C VAL A 167 13.71 -8.25 1.80
N MET A 168 13.30 -7.16 1.14
CA MET A 168 12.54 -6.08 1.77
C MET A 168 11.24 -5.82 0.99
N GLN A 169 10.11 -5.85 1.68
CA GLN A 169 8.78 -5.84 1.07
C GLN A 169 7.83 -4.89 1.80
N TRP A 170 7.09 -4.08 1.05
CA TRP A 170 6.02 -3.22 1.56
C TRP A 170 5.08 -2.77 0.46
N TYR A 171 3.87 -2.35 0.83
CA TYR A 171 2.97 -1.59 -0.02
C TYR A 171 3.24 -0.10 0.20
N ALA A 172 3.59 0.62 -0.86
CA ALA A 172 3.80 2.05 -0.87
C ALA A 172 2.52 2.79 -1.27
N TRP A 173 2.27 3.94 -0.65
CA TRP A 173 1.21 4.88 -1.03
C TRP A 173 1.60 6.34 -0.70
N PRO A 174 0.88 7.37 -1.18
CA PRO A 174 1.18 8.75 -0.82
C PRO A 174 1.01 8.96 0.69
N GLY A 175 2.10 9.22 1.39
CA GLY A 175 2.14 9.48 2.83
C GLY A 175 2.78 8.37 3.67
N GLY A 176 3.09 7.21 3.10
CA GLY A 176 3.72 6.12 3.86
C GLY A 176 3.77 4.78 3.15
N GLY A 177 3.93 3.73 3.95
CA GLY A 177 3.86 2.36 3.48
C GLY A 177 3.86 1.35 4.61
N SER A 178 3.34 0.16 4.31
CA SER A 178 3.26 -0.96 5.27
C SER A 178 3.32 -2.29 4.53
N PRO A 179 3.88 -3.37 5.11
CA PRO A 179 3.75 -4.70 4.55
C PRO A 179 2.34 -5.28 4.70
N GLU A 180 1.47 -4.71 5.54
CA GLU A 180 0.10 -5.20 5.74
C GLU A 180 -0.92 -4.50 4.82
N PRO A 181 -1.75 -5.26 4.08
CA PRO A 181 -2.86 -4.68 3.29
C PRO A 181 -3.86 -3.85 4.11
N GLY A 182 -3.98 -4.16 5.40
CA GLY A 182 -4.93 -3.51 6.32
C GLY A 182 -4.63 -2.03 6.54
N ASP A 183 -3.36 -1.64 6.58
CA ASP A 183 -2.96 -0.25 6.83
C ASP A 183 -3.28 0.64 5.64
N TRP A 184 -3.06 0.13 4.43
CA TRP A 184 -3.54 0.79 3.22
C TRP A 184 -5.07 0.89 3.21
N PHE A 185 -5.79 -0.17 3.61
CA PHE A 185 -7.26 -0.17 3.62
C PHE A 185 -7.84 0.97 4.47
N TRP A 186 -7.31 1.18 5.68
CA TRP A 186 -7.75 2.27 6.54
C TRP A 186 -7.39 3.64 5.96
N THR A 187 -6.19 3.78 5.40
CA THR A 187 -5.76 5.00 4.73
C THR A 187 -6.68 5.36 3.54
N ASP A 188 -6.98 4.38 2.69
CA ASP A 188 -7.93 4.54 1.57
C ASP A 188 -9.33 4.89 2.08
N ARG A 189 -9.79 4.25 3.18
CA ARG A 189 -11.12 4.50 3.74
C ARG A 189 -11.28 5.92 4.25
N LEU A 190 -10.25 6.48 4.87
CA LEU A 190 -10.25 7.87 5.32
C LEU A 190 -10.23 8.83 4.12
N ALA A 191 -9.43 8.55 3.10
CA ALA A 191 -9.38 9.37 1.88
C ALA A 191 -10.71 9.39 1.09
N MET A 192 -11.47 8.29 1.15
CA MET A 192 -12.79 8.19 0.52
C MET A 192 -13.80 9.20 1.08
N VAL A 193 -13.62 9.70 2.31
CA VAL A 193 -14.46 10.76 2.87
C VAL A 193 -14.37 12.03 2.01
N SER A 194 -13.16 12.34 1.52
CA SER A 194 -12.89 13.44 0.59
C SER A 194 -13.11 13.06 -0.87
N ARG A 195 -13.80 11.94 -1.15
CA ARG A 195 -14.05 11.38 -2.49
C ARG A 195 -12.79 11.10 -3.30
N ASN A 196 -11.68 10.85 -2.63
CA ASN A 196 -10.42 10.42 -3.24
C ASN A 196 -10.12 8.97 -2.88
N ARG A 197 -9.25 8.34 -3.67
CA ARG A 197 -8.76 6.98 -3.44
C ARG A 197 -7.24 7.01 -3.39
N VAL A 198 -6.67 6.22 -2.50
CA VAL A 198 -5.23 6.21 -2.27
C VAL A 198 -4.58 5.24 -3.24
N PRO A 199 -3.74 5.71 -4.18
CA PRO A 199 -3.01 4.81 -5.07
C PRO A 199 -2.03 3.98 -4.25
N TRP A 200 -1.73 2.78 -4.73
CA TRP A 200 -0.80 1.89 -4.06
C TRP A 200 0.12 1.16 -5.04
N VAL A 201 1.27 0.74 -4.53
CA VAL A 201 2.29 0.00 -5.27
C VAL A 201 2.91 -1.05 -4.34
N ALA A 202 2.91 -2.34 -4.69
CA ALA A 202 3.72 -3.32 -3.95
C ALA A 202 5.17 -3.22 -4.40
N VAL A 203 6.08 -3.12 -3.45
CA VAL A 203 7.52 -3.08 -3.69
C VAL A 203 8.17 -4.29 -3.04
N ASN A 204 8.99 -5.00 -3.80
CA ASN A 204 9.81 -6.11 -3.33
C ASN A 204 11.24 -5.94 -3.85
N ILE A 205 12.17 -5.72 -2.92
CA ILE A 205 13.59 -5.64 -3.19
C ILE A 205 14.23 -6.98 -2.87
N LEU A 206 15.04 -7.49 -3.80
CA LEU A 206 15.84 -8.70 -3.65
C LEU A 206 17.32 -8.31 -3.74
N PHE A 207 18.00 -8.40 -2.61
CA PHE A 207 19.44 -8.16 -2.53
C PHE A 207 20.17 -9.51 -2.44
N PRO A 208 20.94 -9.93 -3.46
CA PRO A 208 21.70 -11.18 -3.41
C PRO A 208 22.76 -11.13 -2.30
N ILE A 209 22.80 -12.14 -1.45
CA ILE A 209 23.79 -12.28 -0.36
C ILE A 209 24.48 -13.64 -0.43
N GLU A 210 25.53 -13.81 0.38
CA GLU A 210 26.22 -15.08 0.49
C GLU A 210 25.28 -16.23 0.91
N PRO A 211 25.51 -17.47 0.45
CA PRO A 211 24.71 -18.61 0.85
C PRO A 211 24.64 -18.76 2.37
N LEU A 212 23.43 -18.88 2.91
CA LEU A 212 23.17 -18.97 4.36
C LEU A 212 23.69 -17.75 5.17
N GLY A 213 24.04 -16.65 4.51
CA GLY A 213 24.50 -15.43 5.14
C GLY A 213 23.45 -14.80 6.07
N ASP A 214 23.94 -13.96 6.96
CA ASP A 214 23.11 -13.10 7.81
C ASP A 214 22.56 -11.93 6.98
N ILE A 215 21.31 -11.55 7.24
CA ILE A 215 20.64 -10.44 6.55
C ILE A 215 20.91 -9.10 7.24
N ASP A 216 21.18 -9.08 8.56
CA ASP A 216 21.29 -7.86 9.35
C ASP A 216 22.34 -6.86 8.84
N PRO A 217 23.53 -7.27 8.36
CA PRO A 217 24.51 -6.35 7.79
C PRO A 217 24.02 -5.57 6.56
N TYR A 218 23.02 -6.11 5.85
CA TYR A 218 22.48 -5.52 4.63
C TYR A 218 21.30 -4.57 4.89
N LEU A 219 20.76 -4.55 6.12
CA LEU A 219 19.61 -3.73 6.47
C LEU A 219 19.83 -2.22 6.23
N PRO A 220 20.95 -1.58 6.63
CA PRO A 220 21.16 -0.16 6.38
C PRO A 220 21.14 0.19 4.89
N GLN A 221 21.71 -0.69 4.07
CA GLN A 221 21.72 -0.51 2.63
C GLN A 221 20.31 -0.64 2.03
N LEU A 222 19.56 -1.69 2.42
CA LEU A 222 18.20 -1.88 1.94
C LEU A 222 17.26 -0.74 2.38
N LYS A 223 17.43 -0.20 3.60
CA LYS A 223 16.72 1.00 4.03
C LYS A 223 17.02 2.20 3.14
N SER A 224 18.29 2.44 2.80
CA SER A 224 18.67 3.54 1.90
C SER A 224 18.05 3.37 0.50
N ILE A 225 18.04 2.15 -0.04
CA ILE A 225 17.39 1.85 -1.32
C ILE A 225 15.87 2.06 -1.21
N GLY A 226 15.25 1.58 -0.12
CA GLY A 226 13.83 1.72 0.16
C GLY A 226 13.38 3.18 0.23
N GLN A 227 14.15 4.02 0.92
CA GLN A 227 13.92 5.48 0.97
C GLN A 227 13.94 6.10 -0.42
N LYS A 228 14.94 5.76 -1.25
CA LYS A 228 15.05 6.26 -2.62
C LYS A 228 13.90 5.80 -3.50
N ILE A 229 13.49 4.53 -3.40
CA ILE A 229 12.33 4.00 -4.13
C ILE A 229 11.06 4.72 -3.71
N GLN A 230 10.84 4.91 -2.41
CA GLN A 230 9.67 5.62 -1.90
C GLN A 230 9.63 7.07 -2.42
N ALA A 231 10.76 7.78 -2.39
CA ALA A 231 10.87 9.13 -2.94
C ALA A 231 10.60 9.18 -4.45
N SER A 232 11.13 8.22 -5.22
CA SER A 232 10.86 8.10 -6.65
C SER A 232 9.38 7.79 -6.93
N LEU A 233 8.74 6.90 -6.16
CA LEU A 233 7.31 6.63 -6.29
C LEU A 233 6.46 7.85 -5.94
N ALA A 234 6.84 8.60 -4.90
CA ALA A 234 6.19 9.86 -4.56
C ALA A 234 6.25 10.86 -5.72
N LYS A 235 7.43 11.00 -6.34
CA LYS A 235 7.68 11.94 -7.43
C LYS A 235 7.11 11.52 -8.79
N GLU A 236 7.12 10.22 -9.10
CA GLU A 236 6.79 9.72 -10.43
C GLU A 236 5.42 9.06 -10.50
N ALA A 237 4.94 8.44 -9.41
CA ALA A 237 3.73 7.61 -9.41
C ALA A 237 2.55 8.24 -8.64
N PHE A 238 2.83 8.99 -7.57
CA PHE A 238 1.84 9.51 -6.63
C PHE A 238 1.46 10.98 -6.82
N LYS A 239 1.91 11.61 -7.91
CA LYS A 239 1.49 12.96 -8.34
C LYS A 239 0.09 13.02 -8.94
#